data_AF-A0A9D1T3I6-F1
#
_entry.id   AF-A0A9D1T3I6-F1
#
_cell.length_a   1.000
_cell.length_b   1.000
_cell.length_c   1.000
_cell.angle_alpha   90.00
_cell.angle_beta   90.00
_cell.angle_gamma   90.00
#
_symmetry.space_group_name_H-M   'P 1'
#
loop_
_entity.id
_entity.type
_entity.pdbx_description
1 polymer ?
#
loop_
_entity_poly.entity_id
_entity_poly.type
_entity_poly.pdbx_seq_one_letter_code
_entity_poly.pdbx_strand_id
1 'polypeptide(L)'
;IWSYSSETYETGSLRYGNANPDSEDFDSLADYIFTDSGVEIRIPWQLLNFSNPSEMMIHDDYYEHYGIENLHIDNMWVGVSDGENREYRISLSSFELEGWGKSVTYHERLKRSYYILKEYWTGS
;
A
#
# COMPACT_ATOMS: atom_id res chain seq x y z
N ILE A 1 4.08 37.96 5.39
CA ILE A 1 3.70 36.99 4.35
C ILE A 1 4.05 35.63 4.91
N TRP A 2 3.05 34.81 5.24
CA TRP A 2 3.30 33.45 5.76
C TRP A 2 3.66 32.56 4.58
N SER A 3 4.84 31.92 4.61
CA SER A 3 5.16 30.86 3.65
C SER A 3 4.66 29.54 4.22
N TYR A 4 3.57 29.01 3.66
CA TYR A 4 3.23 27.62 3.83
C TYR A 4 4.16 26.81 2.92
N SER A 5 5.12 26.09 3.49
CA SER A 5 5.75 24.98 2.76
C SER A 5 4.79 23.79 2.84
N SER A 6 4.14 23.45 1.73
CA SER A 6 3.47 22.15 1.63
C SER A 6 4.55 21.07 1.70
N GLU A 7 4.48 20.20 2.70
CA GLU A 7 5.33 19.02 2.74
C GLU A 7 5.00 18.16 1.52
N THR A 8 6.02 17.85 0.72
CA THR A 8 5.91 16.95 -0.42
C THR A 8 6.72 15.71 -0.09
N TYR A 9 6.15 14.55 -0.37
CA TYR A 9 6.78 13.26 -0.11
C TYR A 9 6.87 12.48 -1.42
N GLU A 10 8.00 11.85 -1.66
CA GLU A 10 8.20 10.97 -2.81
C GLU A 10 7.43 9.67 -2.57
N THR A 11 6.35 9.45 -3.32
CA THR A 11 5.47 8.28 -3.17
C THR A 11 5.75 7.19 -4.21
N GLY A 12 6.65 7.42 -5.18
CA GLY A 12 6.99 6.46 -6.24
C GLY A 12 8.26 5.64 -5.99
N SER A 13 9.08 6.04 -5.02
CA SER A 13 10.33 5.32 -4.69
C SER A 13 10.06 4.13 -3.77
N LEU A 14 9.86 2.96 -4.35
CA LEU A 14 9.64 1.72 -3.59
C LEU A 14 10.91 1.29 -2.84
N ARG A 15 10.78 1.01 -1.55
CA ARG A 15 11.86 0.54 -0.67
C ARG A 15 11.91 -0.99 -0.64
N TYR A 16 13.05 -1.55 -1.01
CA TYR A 16 13.31 -2.98 -0.85
C TYR A 16 13.50 -3.33 0.64
N GLY A 17 12.90 -4.41 1.12
CA GLY A 17 13.18 -4.93 2.46
C GLY A 17 12.22 -6.01 2.94
N ASN A 18 12.50 -6.56 4.12
CA ASN A 18 11.69 -7.63 4.70
C ASN A 18 10.70 -7.10 5.73
N ALA A 19 9.40 -7.22 5.45
CA ALA A 19 8.36 -6.76 6.37
C ALA A 19 7.95 -7.80 7.43
N ASN A 20 8.66 -8.92 7.55
CA ASN A 20 8.41 -9.93 8.58
C ASN A 20 8.93 -9.45 9.95
N PRO A 21 8.05 -9.20 10.94
CA PRO A 21 8.45 -8.70 12.26
C PRO A 21 9.36 -9.62 13.08
N ASP A 22 9.39 -10.91 12.76
CA ASP A 22 10.20 -11.91 13.45
C ASP A 22 11.60 -12.08 12.83
N SER A 23 11.89 -11.35 11.74
CA SER A 23 13.18 -11.40 11.06
C SER A 23 14.18 -10.40 11.63
N GLU A 24 15.47 -10.74 11.60
CA GLU A 24 16.56 -9.84 12.03
C GLU A 24 16.72 -8.62 11.10
N ASP A 25 16.36 -8.77 9.83
CA ASP A 25 16.38 -7.74 8.79
C ASP A 25 15.01 -7.02 8.64
N PHE A 26 14.14 -7.09 9.66
CA PHE A 26 12.82 -6.46 9.64
C PHE A 26 12.88 -4.96 9.35
N ASP A 27 12.14 -4.55 8.33
CA ASP A 27 11.92 -3.17 7.92
C ASP A 27 10.42 -2.89 7.76
N SER A 28 9.86 -2.11 8.70
CA SER A 28 8.44 -1.76 8.67
C SER A 28 8.04 -0.85 7.51
N LEU A 29 9.01 -0.27 6.80
CA LEU A 29 8.81 0.62 5.67
C LEU A 29 9.13 -0.05 4.33
N ALA A 30 9.34 -1.37 4.31
CA ALA A 30 9.55 -2.11 3.07
C ALA A 30 8.27 -2.15 2.23
N ASP A 31 8.42 -1.81 0.95
CA ASP A 31 7.36 -1.82 -0.05
C ASP A 31 7.39 -3.08 -0.91
N TYR A 32 8.57 -3.65 -1.15
CA TYR A 32 8.68 -4.89 -1.94
C TYR A 32 9.85 -5.78 -1.53
N ILE A 33 9.72 -7.07 -1.84
CA ILE A 33 10.77 -8.07 -1.65
C ILE A 33 10.63 -9.18 -2.70
N PHE A 34 11.77 -9.69 -3.18
CA PHE A 34 11.83 -10.89 -4.01
C PHE A 34 11.98 -12.12 -3.13
N THR A 35 11.22 -13.16 -3.43
CA THR A 35 11.28 -14.48 -2.80
C THR A 35 11.62 -15.53 -3.84
N ASP A 36 11.91 -16.75 -3.41
CA ASP A 36 12.16 -17.87 -4.32
C ASP A 36 10.96 -18.15 -5.25
N SER A 37 9.75 -17.73 -4.86
CA SER A 37 8.50 -17.98 -5.57
C SER A 37 7.92 -16.76 -6.29
N GLY A 38 8.54 -15.58 -6.20
CA GLY A 38 8.03 -14.37 -6.86
C GLY A 38 8.41 -13.07 -6.17
N VAL A 39 7.51 -12.09 -6.23
CA VAL A 39 7.68 -10.77 -5.62
C VAL A 39 6.46 -10.42 -4.80
N GLU A 40 6.66 -9.96 -3.56
CA GLU A 40 5.62 -9.27 -2.78
C GLU A 40 5.78 -7.77 -3.01
N ILE A 41 4.68 -7.07 -3.29
CA ILE A 41 4.65 -5.62 -3.52
C ILE A 41 3.49 -5.02 -2.72
N ARG A 42 3.72 -3.88 -2.10
CA ARG A 42 2.75 -3.08 -1.36
C ARG A 42 2.62 -1.72 -2.03
N ILE A 43 1.45 -1.45 -2.58
CA ILE A 43 1.13 -0.16 -3.21
C ILE A 43 0.09 0.55 -2.35
N PRO A 44 0.34 1.81 -1.94
CA PRO A 44 -0.67 2.61 -1.27
C PRO A 44 -1.94 2.75 -2.13
N TRP A 45 -3.09 2.45 -1.53
CA TRP A 45 -4.41 2.52 -2.18
C TRP A 45 -4.68 3.84 -2.91
N GLN A 46 -4.19 4.95 -2.35
CA GLN A 46 -4.37 6.29 -2.95
C GLN A 46 -3.62 6.46 -4.27
N LEU A 47 -2.53 5.72 -4.53
CA LEU A 47 -1.88 5.72 -5.84
C LEU A 47 -2.73 5.03 -6.92
N LEU A 48 -3.74 4.27 -6.51
CA LEU A 48 -4.65 3.52 -7.37
C LEU A 48 -6.07 4.13 -7.35
N ASN A 49 -6.21 5.40 -6.95
CA ASN A 49 -7.47 6.14 -6.86
C ASN A 49 -8.53 5.59 -5.89
N PHE A 50 -8.19 4.65 -5.01
CA PHE A 50 -9.14 4.19 -4.00
C PHE A 50 -9.42 5.27 -2.95
N SER A 51 -10.70 5.55 -2.77
CA SER A 51 -11.23 6.45 -1.73
C SER A 51 -11.67 5.67 -0.49
N ASN A 52 -12.23 4.47 -0.70
CA ASN A 52 -12.58 3.53 0.35
C ASN A 52 -12.29 2.09 -0.14
N PRO A 53 -11.07 1.56 0.10
CA PRO A 53 -10.71 0.23 -0.35
C PRO A 53 -11.44 -0.88 0.43
N SER A 54 -12.01 -0.59 1.61
CA SER A 54 -12.78 -1.63 2.35
C SER A 54 -14.06 -2.06 1.66
N GLU A 55 -14.63 -1.17 0.86
CA GLU A 55 -15.84 -1.37 0.07
C GLU A 55 -15.54 -1.24 -1.43
N MET A 56 -14.27 -1.36 -1.84
CA MET A 56 -13.81 -1.29 -3.23
C MET A 56 -14.31 -0.07 -4.03
N MET A 57 -14.29 1.10 -3.37
CA MET A 57 -14.64 2.38 -3.98
C MET A 57 -13.40 3.16 -4.42
N ILE A 58 -13.43 3.64 -5.66
CA ILE A 58 -12.47 4.59 -6.22
C ILE A 58 -13.13 5.95 -6.43
N HIS A 59 -12.31 6.98 -6.60
CA HIS A 59 -12.79 8.26 -7.08
C HIS A 59 -13.28 8.15 -8.52
N ASP A 60 -14.49 8.65 -8.78
CA ASP A 60 -15.05 8.76 -10.12
C ASP A 60 -14.46 9.96 -10.89
N ASP A 61 -14.94 10.21 -12.11
CA ASP A 61 -14.46 11.31 -12.95
C ASP A 61 -14.70 12.69 -12.29
N TYR A 62 -13.60 13.28 -11.81
CA TYR A 62 -13.60 14.60 -11.19
C TYR A 62 -14.13 15.72 -12.09
N TYR A 63 -14.02 15.60 -13.41
CA TYR A 63 -14.44 16.61 -14.38
C TYR A 63 -15.94 16.57 -14.65
N GLU A 64 -16.56 15.39 -14.63
CA GLU A 64 -18.01 15.26 -14.84
C GLU A 64 -18.79 15.68 -13.59
N HIS A 65 -18.28 15.36 -12.40
CA HIS A 65 -19.00 15.52 -11.14
C HIS A 65 -18.71 16.84 -10.39
N TYR A 66 -17.71 17.62 -10.82
CA TYR A 66 -17.27 18.87 -10.15
C TYR A 66 -17.12 18.69 -8.63
N GLY A 67 -16.66 17.51 -8.20
CA GLY A 67 -16.69 17.05 -6.81
C GLY A 67 -16.08 15.65 -6.68
N ILE A 68 -16.06 15.14 -5.44
CA ILE A 68 -15.60 13.78 -5.14
C ILE A 68 -16.82 12.87 -5.07
N GLU A 69 -17.06 12.11 -6.13
CA GLU A 69 -17.98 10.98 -6.14
C GLU A 69 -17.21 9.66 -6.12
N ASN A 70 -17.85 8.61 -5.62
CA ASN A 70 -17.24 7.30 -5.48
C ASN A 70 -17.89 6.31 -6.45
N LEU A 71 -17.05 5.57 -7.15
CA LEU A 71 -17.43 4.48 -8.04
C LEU A 71 -17.01 3.14 -7.41
N HIS A 72 -17.93 2.19 -7.31
CA HIS A 72 -17.62 0.83 -6.88
C HIS A 72 -17.03 0.03 -8.05
N ILE A 73 -15.95 -0.71 -7.80
CA ILE A 73 -15.32 -1.59 -8.78
C ILE A 73 -15.21 -3.03 -8.26
N ASP A 74 -15.53 -4.00 -9.10
CA ASP A 74 -15.40 -5.44 -8.75
C ASP A 74 -14.07 -6.04 -9.22
N ASN A 75 -13.41 -5.39 -10.18
CA ASN A 75 -12.21 -5.91 -10.82
C ASN A 75 -11.19 -4.81 -11.09
N MET A 76 -9.92 -5.15 -10.95
CA MET A 76 -8.79 -4.39 -11.47
C MET A 76 -8.14 -5.12 -12.62
N TRP A 77 -7.68 -4.37 -13.63
CA TRP A 77 -6.94 -4.93 -14.76
C TRP A 77 -5.46 -4.64 -14.57
N VAL A 78 -4.66 -5.68 -14.32
CA VAL A 78 -3.25 -5.56 -13.97
C VAL A 78 -2.40 -6.29 -15.00
N GLY A 79 -1.28 -5.68 -15.40
CA GLY A 79 -0.29 -6.30 -16.26
C GLY A 79 1.11 -5.93 -15.79
N VAL A 80 2.03 -6.88 -15.90
CA VAL A 80 3.41 -6.76 -15.44
C VAL A 80 4.35 -7.10 -16.58
N SER A 81 5.46 -6.39 -16.68
CA SER A 81 6.53 -6.62 -17.66
C SER A 81 7.88 -6.29 -17.03
N ASP A 82 8.93 -6.98 -17.48
CA ASP A 82 10.33 -6.71 -17.11
C ASP A 82 10.88 -5.43 -17.76
N GLY A 83 10.14 -4.83 -18.70
CA GLY A 83 10.52 -3.60 -19.39
C GLY A 83 11.62 -3.78 -20.44
N GLU A 84 12.14 -5.00 -20.66
CA GLU A 84 13.14 -5.29 -21.69
C GLU A 84 12.49 -5.27 -23.08
N ASN A 85 11.24 -5.72 -23.18
CA ASN A 85 10.53 -5.81 -24.45
C ASN A 85 9.48 -4.71 -24.63
N ARG A 86 9.92 -3.57 -25.20
CA ARG A 86 9.07 -2.39 -25.42
C ARG A 86 8.22 -2.44 -26.69
N GLU A 87 8.41 -3.44 -27.53
CA GLU A 87 7.68 -3.58 -28.79
C GLU A 87 6.30 -4.21 -28.60
N TYR A 88 6.10 -4.98 -27.53
CA TYR A 88 4.83 -5.63 -27.24
C TYR A 88 4.00 -4.84 -26.22
N ARG A 89 2.68 -4.83 -26.45
CA ARG A 89 1.72 -4.30 -25.48
C ARG A 89 1.66 -5.24 -24.27
N ILE A 90 1.69 -4.67 -23.07
CA ILE A 90 1.48 -5.41 -21.84
C ILE A 90 0.01 -5.85 -21.81
N SER A 91 -0.21 -7.16 -21.80
CA SER A 91 -1.56 -7.71 -21.63
C SER A 91 -2.00 -7.52 -20.18
N LEU A 92 -3.20 -6.99 -20.00
CA LEU A 92 -3.81 -6.88 -18.68
C LEU A 92 -4.66 -8.13 -18.43
N SER A 93 -4.57 -8.65 -17.22
CA SER A 93 -5.46 -9.69 -16.70
C SER A 93 -6.37 -9.11 -15.64
N SER A 94 -7.63 -9.57 -15.61
CA SER A 94 -8.57 -9.19 -14.56
C SER A 94 -8.18 -9.82 -13.23
N PHE A 95 -8.20 -9.02 -12.19
CA PHE A 95 -8.02 -9.39 -10.79
C PHE A 95 -9.29 -9.01 -10.05
N GLU A 96 -9.99 -10.01 -9.53
CA GLU A 96 -11.22 -9.80 -8.76
C GLU A 96 -10.89 -9.19 -7.40
N LEU A 97 -11.66 -8.17 -7.02
CA LEU A 97 -11.48 -7.46 -5.77
C LEU A 97 -12.47 -7.94 -4.72
N GLU A 98 -11.97 -8.29 -3.53
CA GLU A 98 -12.80 -8.68 -2.40
C GLU A 98 -12.76 -7.61 -1.30
N GLY A 99 -13.87 -6.90 -1.14
CA GLY A 99 -14.06 -5.96 -0.04
C GLY A 99 -14.06 -6.65 1.32
N TRP A 100 -13.31 -6.12 2.28
CA TRP A 100 -13.30 -6.62 3.66
C TRP A 100 -14.40 -6.02 4.54
N GLY A 101 -15.15 -5.03 4.01
CA GLY A 101 -16.25 -4.39 4.70
C GLY A 101 -15.86 -3.81 6.07
N LYS A 102 -16.78 -3.87 7.03
CA LYS A 102 -16.59 -3.31 8.38
C LYS A 102 -16.05 -4.31 9.40
N SER A 103 -16.00 -5.58 9.04
CA SER A 103 -15.60 -6.67 9.93
C SER A 103 -14.24 -7.19 9.53
N VAL A 104 -13.19 -6.51 10.00
CA VAL A 104 -11.80 -6.91 9.77
C VAL A 104 -11.31 -7.86 10.86
N THR A 105 -10.59 -8.91 10.46
CA THR A 105 -9.78 -9.68 11.39
C THR A 105 -8.54 -8.87 11.73
N TYR A 106 -8.37 -8.51 12.99
CA TYR A 106 -7.16 -7.86 13.48
C TYR A 106 -6.50 -8.72 14.55
N HIS A 107 -5.20 -8.59 14.68
CA HIS A 107 -4.44 -9.14 15.80
C HIS A 107 -3.59 -8.02 16.38
N GLU A 108 -3.57 -7.90 17.70
CA GLU A 108 -2.72 -6.92 18.36
C GLU A 108 -1.32 -7.48 18.50
N ARG A 109 -0.32 -6.62 18.26
CA ARG A 109 1.08 -6.92 18.48
C ARG A 109 1.75 -5.74 19.14
N LEU A 110 2.44 -6.00 20.27
CA LEU A 110 3.29 -5.00 20.89
C LEU A 110 4.54 -4.77 20.01
N LYS A 111 4.79 -3.51 19.65
CA LYS A 111 6.02 -3.13 18.95
C LYS A 111 7.22 -3.36 19.87
N ARG A 112 8.39 -3.63 19.29
CA ARG A 112 9.66 -3.77 20.05
C ARG A 112 9.92 -2.59 20.98
N SER A 113 9.53 -1.37 20.59
CA SER A 113 9.63 -0.16 21.40
C SER A 113 8.86 -0.21 22.72
N TYR A 114 7.77 -0.98 22.80
CA TYR A 114 7.04 -1.17 24.07
C TYR A 114 7.96 -1.79 25.13
N TYR A 115 8.70 -2.83 24.78
CA TYR A 115 9.59 -3.51 25.71
C TYR A 115 10.79 -2.64 26.10
N ILE A 116 11.34 -1.86 25.16
CA ILE A 116 12.40 -0.87 25.42
C ILE A 116 11.94 0.17 26.45
N LEU A 117 10.74 0.74 26.25
CA LEU A 117 10.19 1.73 27.18
C LEU A 117 9.82 1.11 28.53
N LYS A 118 9.30 -0.13 28.52
CA LYS A 118 8.97 -0.86 29.74
C LYS A 118 10.21 -1.06 30.60
N GLU A 119 11.28 -1.63 30.04
CA GLU A 119 12.57 -1.85 30.72
C GLU A 119 13.14 -0.53 31.28
N TYR A 120 13.14 0.53 30.47
CA TYR A 120 13.61 1.84 30.88
C TYR A 120 12.80 2.41 32.08
N TRP A 121 11.48 2.19 32.11
CA TRP A 121 10.62 2.69 33.20
C TRP A 121 10.59 1.78 34.43
N THR A 122 10.74 0.46 34.29
CA THR A 122 10.74 -0.48 35.42
C THR A 122 12.09 -0.61 36.10
N GLY A 123 13.16 -0.06 35.53
CA GLY A 123 14.52 -0.15 36.09
C GLY A 123 15.02 -1.60 36.22
N SER A 124 14.40 -2.50 35.48
CA SER A 124 14.64 -3.95 35.37
C SER A 124 14.28 -4.41 33.98
#